data_AF-A0A1E1WCT9-F1
#
_entry.id   AF-A0A1E1WCT9-F1
#
_cell.length_a   1.000
_cell.length_b   1.000
_cell.length_c   1.000
_cell.angle_alpha   90.00
_cell.angle_beta   90.00
_cell.angle_gamma   90.00
#
_symmetry.space_group_name_H-M   'P 1'
#
loop_
_entity.id
_entity.type
_entity.pdbx_description
1 polymer ?
#
loop_
_entity_poly.entity_id
_entity_poly.type
_entity_poly.pdbx_seq_one_letter_code
_entity_poly.pdbx_strand_id
1 'polypeptide(L)'
;MFCLCFSDYYNSKDLHIGVTNSHGCVVEFSEQGIRGVDPTTGKWSTCDTTAIWDQCLLLEQFDELWNEIWDSVLLKVGLSPLWEAGRYNEERHNCFTFVLAFLRALDCGELSEKAQDPKLFCKQYVVPRTSAAGKYISLYRQLKRQNYFIQNQ
;
A
#
# COMPACT_ATOMS: atom_id res chain seq x y z
N MET A 1 -8.75 -1.42 -4.70
CA MET A 1 -8.77 -0.61 -3.45
C MET A 1 -7.33 -0.21 -3.13
N PHE A 2 -7.04 1.04 -2.74
CA PHE A 2 -5.64 1.49 -2.53
C PHE A 2 -5.31 1.64 -1.04
N CYS A 3 -4.52 0.72 -0.48
CA CYS A 3 -4.15 0.73 0.94
C CYS A 3 -2.67 1.09 1.14
N LEU A 4 -2.41 2.18 1.86
CA LEU A 4 -1.08 2.57 2.33
C LEU A 4 -0.94 2.08 3.76
N CYS A 5 -0.02 1.17 4.06
CA CYS A 5 0.03 0.55 5.38
C CYS A 5 1.32 0.86 6.11
N PHE A 6 1.18 1.26 7.37
CA PHE A 6 2.30 1.62 8.23
C PHE A 6 2.65 0.40 9.07
N SER A 7 3.63 -0.39 8.62
CA SER A 7 4.28 -1.34 9.52
C SER A 7 5.08 -0.52 10.56
N ASP A 8 4.62 -0.55 11.81
CA ASP A 8 5.21 0.12 12.98
C ASP A 8 5.34 1.64 12.89
N TYR A 9 4.25 2.36 13.20
CA TYR A 9 4.28 3.77 13.63
C TYR A 9 4.94 3.93 15.02
N TYR A 10 6.15 3.41 15.20
CA TYR A 10 7.05 3.76 16.28
C TYR A 10 8.23 4.50 15.66
N ASN A 11 8.35 5.77 16.08
CA ASN A 11 9.53 6.63 16.00
C ASN A 11 10.73 6.00 15.25
N SER A 12 11.03 6.53 14.06
CA SER A 12 12.22 6.27 13.24
C SER A 12 12.29 5.01 12.35
N LYS A 13 11.19 4.29 12.07
CA LYS A 13 11.22 3.20 11.07
C LYS A 13 10.56 3.58 9.74
N ASP A 14 11.17 3.07 8.68
CA ASP A 14 10.87 3.36 7.29
C ASP A 14 9.43 3.01 6.91
N LEU A 15 8.80 3.94 6.19
CA LEU A 15 7.42 3.82 5.74
C LEU A 15 7.33 2.77 4.63
N HIS A 16 6.75 1.62 4.91
CA HIS A 16 6.43 0.61 3.88
C HIS A 16 5.11 0.93 3.17
N ILE A 17 4.95 0.47 1.93
CA ILE A 17 3.74 0.73 1.13
C ILE A 17 3.43 -0.47 0.23
N GLY A 18 2.15 -0.76 0.04
CA GLY A 18 1.66 -1.83 -0.84
C GLY A 18 0.41 -1.41 -1.60
N VAL A 19 -0.12 -2.32 -2.43
CA VAL A 19 -1.37 -2.11 -3.17
C VAL A 19 -2.26 -3.32 -2.95
N THR A 20 -3.53 -3.11 -2.59
CA THR A 20 -4.49 -4.20 -2.44
C THR A 20 -5.24 -4.49 -3.72
N ASN A 21 -5.48 -5.75 -4.03
CA ASN A 21 -6.45 -6.14 -5.06
C ASN A 21 -7.91 -5.93 -4.56
N SER A 22 -8.89 -6.18 -5.41
CA SER A 22 -10.31 -6.06 -5.08
C SER A 22 -10.78 -7.00 -3.96
N HIS A 23 -10.02 -8.07 -3.68
CA HIS A 23 -10.29 -9.08 -2.66
C HIS A 23 -9.57 -8.80 -1.33
N GLY A 24 -8.83 -7.69 -1.23
CA GLY A 24 -8.08 -7.33 -0.02
C GLY A 24 -6.72 -8.02 0.14
N CYS A 25 -6.23 -8.75 -0.88
CA CYS A 25 -4.86 -9.26 -0.90
C CYS A 25 -3.89 -8.10 -1.13
N VAL A 26 -2.90 -7.93 -0.25
CA VAL A 26 -1.84 -6.92 -0.39
C VAL A 26 -0.74 -7.45 -1.29
N VAL A 27 -0.39 -6.67 -2.32
CA VAL A 27 0.78 -6.86 -3.16
C VAL A 27 1.85 -5.87 -2.72
N GLU A 28 3.01 -6.38 -2.34
CA GLU A 28 4.13 -5.60 -1.83
C GLU A 28 5.43 -6.00 -2.54
N PHE A 29 6.36 -5.05 -2.63
CA PHE A 29 7.72 -5.31 -3.11
C PHE A 29 8.74 -5.02 -2.01
N SER A 30 9.57 -6.01 -1.70
CA SER A 30 10.58 -5.95 -0.63
C SER A 30 11.90 -6.54 -1.10
N GLU A 31 12.90 -6.60 -0.23
CA GLU A 31 14.15 -7.34 -0.47
C GLU A 31 13.92 -8.82 -0.83
N GLN A 32 12.78 -9.41 -0.44
CA GLN A 32 12.41 -10.77 -0.82
C GLN A 32 11.69 -10.85 -2.17
N GLY A 33 11.58 -9.74 -2.89
CA GLY A 33 10.86 -9.63 -4.16
C GLY A 33 9.38 -9.29 -3.96
N ILE A 34 8.61 -9.48 -5.03
CA ILE A 34 7.17 -9.30 -5.02
C ILE A 34 6.47 -10.38 -4.20
N ARG A 35 5.49 -9.99 -3.40
CA ARG A 35 4.56 -10.88 -2.70
C ARG A 35 3.13 -10.48 -3.03
N GLY A 36 2.19 -11.42 -2.87
CA GLY A 36 0.78 -11.23 -3.22
C GLY A 36 0.43 -11.76 -4.62
N VAL A 37 1.44 -12.03 -5.45
CA VAL A 37 1.33 -12.71 -6.74
C VAL A 37 2.32 -13.87 -6.81
N ASP A 38 1.91 -14.97 -7.44
CA ASP A 38 2.74 -16.12 -7.71
C ASP A 38 3.25 -16.06 -9.17
N PRO A 39 4.57 -15.85 -9.38
CA PRO A 39 5.17 -15.79 -10.72
C PRO A 39 5.04 -17.10 -11.53
N THR A 40 4.90 -18.23 -10.84
CA THR A 40 4.86 -19.56 -11.48
C THR A 40 3.47 -19.87 -12.02
N THR A 41 2.44 -19.53 -11.25
CA THR A 41 1.04 -19.78 -11.64
C THR A 41 0.39 -18.60 -12.34
N GLY A 42 0.97 -17.40 -12.24
CA GLY A 42 0.40 -16.17 -12.79
C GLY A 42 -0.88 -15.75 -12.08
N LYS A 43 -1.04 -16.12 -10.81
CA LYS A 43 -2.26 -15.87 -10.02
C LYS A 43 -1.92 -15.18 -8.71
N TRP A 44 -2.95 -14.69 -8.01
CA TRP A 44 -2.81 -14.22 -6.64
C TRP A 44 -2.30 -15.36 -5.76
N SER A 45 -1.21 -15.13 -5.04
CA SER A 45 -0.75 -16.06 -4.00
C SER A 45 -1.72 -16.01 -2.82
N THR A 46 -1.79 -17.07 -2.02
CA THR A 46 -2.56 -17.07 -0.77
C THR A 46 -2.14 -15.88 0.08
N CYS A 47 -3.07 -14.93 0.25
CA CYS A 47 -2.89 -13.78 1.11
C CYS A 47 -3.01 -14.23 2.56
N ASP A 48 -1.93 -14.76 3.10
CA ASP A 48 -1.75 -14.63 4.53
C ASP A 48 -1.67 -13.12 4.78
N THR A 49 -2.74 -12.57 5.32
CA THR A 49 -2.76 -11.25 5.93
C THR A 49 -1.81 -11.35 7.10
N THR A 50 -0.51 -11.31 6.82
CA THR A 50 0.51 -11.33 7.84
C THR A 50 0.19 -10.15 8.74
N ALA A 51 0.15 -10.37 10.06
CA ALA A 51 -0.18 -9.41 11.12
C ALA A 51 0.57 -8.05 11.04
N ILE A 52 1.51 -7.93 10.10
CA ILE A 52 2.23 -6.73 9.67
C ILE A 52 1.30 -5.67 9.05
N TRP A 53 0.15 -6.07 8.48
CA TRP A 53 -0.80 -5.18 7.80
C TRP A 53 -2.03 -4.81 8.65
N ASP A 54 -2.01 -5.03 9.97
CA ASP A 54 -3.15 -4.74 10.87
C ASP A 54 -3.45 -3.23 11.03
N GLN A 55 -2.59 -2.34 10.49
CA GLN A 55 -2.71 -0.88 10.56
C GLN A 55 -2.60 -0.23 9.17
N CYS A 56 -3.47 -0.63 8.25
CA CYS A 56 -3.53 -0.02 6.92
C CYS A 56 -4.48 1.16 6.85
N LEU A 57 -4.06 2.17 6.10
CA LEU A 57 -4.86 3.33 5.77
C LEU A 57 -5.33 3.21 4.33
N LEU A 58 -6.63 3.02 4.15
CA LEU A 58 -7.27 3.14 2.86
C LEU A 58 -7.13 4.58 2.37
N LEU A 59 -6.46 4.80 1.24
CA LEU A 59 -6.38 6.13 0.67
C LEU A 59 -7.54 6.42 -0.25
N GLU A 60 -7.93 5.43 -1.06
CA GLU A 60 -8.96 5.63 -2.07
C GLU A 60 -9.67 4.32 -2.41
N GLN A 61 -10.99 4.43 -2.55
CA GLN A 61 -11.86 3.37 -3.01
C GLN A 61 -12.41 3.79 -4.37
N PHE A 62 -12.30 2.89 -5.33
CA PHE A 62 -12.86 3.06 -6.67
C PHE A 62 -14.19 2.33 -6.78
N ASP A 63 -14.96 2.70 -7.79
CA ASP A 63 -16.21 2.02 -8.12
C ASP A 63 -15.95 0.56 -8.52
N GLU A 64 -16.93 -0.33 -8.31
CA GLU A 64 -16.78 -1.77 -8.55
C GLU A 64 -16.41 -2.09 -10.01
N LEU A 65 -16.84 -1.24 -10.94
CA LEU A 65 -16.50 -1.30 -12.37
C LEU A 65 -14.99 -1.23 -12.64
N TRP A 66 -14.21 -0.68 -11.71
CA TRP A 66 -12.75 -0.58 -11.82
C TRP A 66 -12.02 -1.79 -11.30
N ASN A 67 -12.68 -2.69 -10.55
CA ASN A 67 -12.02 -3.81 -9.89
C ASN A 67 -11.30 -4.72 -10.88
N GLU A 68 -11.91 -5.03 -12.03
CA GLU A 68 -11.31 -5.90 -13.04
C GLU A 68 -10.06 -5.27 -13.68
N ILE A 69 -10.13 -3.99 -14.03
CA ILE A 69 -9.02 -3.25 -14.62
C ILE A 69 -7.88 -3.14 -13.60
N TRP A 70 -8.22 -2.78 -12.36
CA TRP A 70 -7.28 -2.65 -11.26
C TRP A 70 -6.52 -3.95 -10.99
N ASP A 71 -7.25 -5.05 -10.84
CA ASP A 71 -6.68 -6.37 -10.54
C ASP A 71 -5.84 -6.87 -11.72
N SER A 72 -6.31 -6.69 -12.96
CA SER A 72 -5.57 -7.06 -14.17
C SER A 72 -4.25 -6.31 -14.30
N VAL A 73 -4.27 -4.99 -14.09
CA VAL A 73 -3.06 -4.16 -14.15
C VAL A 73 -2.11 -4.51 -13.00
N LEU A 74 -2.62 -4.70 -11.79
CA LEU A 74 -1.81 -5.05 -10.63
C LEU A 74 -1.12 -6.40 -10.81
N LEU A 75 -1.86 -7.39 -11.33
CA LEU A 75 -1.30 -8.71 -11.65
C LEU A 75 -0.22 -8.60 -12.73
N LYS A 76 -0.50 -7.88 -13.82
CA LYS A 76 0.46 -7.66 -14.92
C LYS A 76 1.73 -6.98 -14.44
N VAL A 77 1.62 -5.94 -13.62
CA VAL A 77 2.77 -5.22 -13.08
C VAL A 77 3.53 -6.11 -12.11
N GLY A 78 2.84 -6.80 -11.18
CA GLY A 78 3.46 -7.68 -10.19
C GLY A 78 4.20 -8.88 -10.80
N LEU A 79 3.72 -9.42 -11.91
CA LEU A 79 4.37 -10.53 -12.63
C LEU A 79 5.57 -10.09 -13.49
N SER A 80 5.86 -8.79 -13.56
CA SER A 80 7.02 -8.29 -14.29
C SER A 80 8.33 -8.72 -13.60
N PRO A 81 9.35 -9.20 -14.35
CA PRO A 81 10.66 -9.57 -13.79
C PRO A 81 11.42 -8.37 -13.19
N LEU A 82 10.89 -7.15 -13.34
CA LEU A 82 11.42 -5.96 -12.66
C LEU A 82 11.28 -6.04 -11.14
N TRP A 83 10.37 -6.86 -10.61
CA TRP A 83 10.07 -6.95 -9.17
C TRP A 83 10.63 -8.22 -8.52
N GLU A 84 11.67 -8.81 -9.11
CA GLU A 84 12.43 -9.88 -8.49
C GLU A 84 13.30 -9.37 -7.33
N ALA A 85 13.54 -10.22 -6.33
CA ALA A 85 14.34 -9.89 -5.15
C ALA A 85 15.70 -9.25 -5.48
N GLY A 86 16.42 -9.80 -6.47
CA GLY A 86 17.74 -9.30 -6.88
C GLY A 86 17.73 -7.92 -7.53
N ARG A 87 16.56 -7.35 -7.83
CA ARG A 87 16.40 -5.99 -8.37
C ARG A 87 16.13 -4.95 -7.29
N TYR A 88 15.85 -5.38 -6.05
CA TYR A 88 15.52 -4.48 -4.96
C TYR A 88 16.68 -3.54 -4.63
N ASN A 89 16.35 -2.26 -4.47
CA ASN A 89 17.26 -1.23 -4.02
C ASN A 89 16.49 -0.20 -3.18
N GLU A 90 16.85 -0.07 -1.91
CA GLU A 90 16.19 0.80 -0.94
C GLU A 90 16.00 2.24 -1.44
N GLU A 91 16.97 2.80 -2.17
CA GLU A 91 16.92 4.20 -2.61
C GLU A 91 16.24 4.40 -3.98
N ARG A 92 16.37 3.44 -4.89
CA ARG A 92 16.05 3.63 -6.32
C ARG A 92 14.99 2.68 -6.86
N HIS A 93 14.78 1.53 -6.23
CA HIS A 93 13.88 0.49 -6.72
C HIS A 93 13.31 -0.31 -5.54
N ASN A 94 12.32 0.28 -4.87
CA ASN A 94 11.73 -0.17 -3.62
C ASN A 94 10.19 -0.24 -3.71
N CYS A 95 9.53 -0.53 -2.59
CA CYS A 95 8.07 -0.60 -2.47
C CYS A 95 7.35 0.65 -3.01
N PHE A 96 7.90 1.85 -2.80
CA PHE A 96 7.32 3.08 -3.31
C PHE A 96 7.38 3.17 -4.84
N THR A 97 8.51 2.79 -5.44
CA THR A 97 8.62 2.74 -6.90
C THR A 97 7.72 1.70 -7.54
N PHE A 98 7.44 0.57 -6.85
CA PHE A 98 6.46 -0.41 -7.28
C PHE A 98 5.05 0.18 -7.38
N VAL A 99 4.61 0.87 -6.32
CA VAL A 99 3.30 1.51 -6.29
C VAL A 99 3.18 2.55 -7.40
N LEU A 100 4.20 3.38 -7.61
CA LEU A 100 4.21 4.36 -8.69
C LEU A 100 4.13 3.70 -10.08
N ALA A 101 4.86 2.61 -10.29
CA ALA A 101 4.81 1.88 -11.56
C ALA A 101 3.42 1.30 -11.81
N PHE A 102 2.77 0.75 -10.79
CA PHE A 102 1.39 0.30 -10.87
C PHE A 102 0.42 1.45 -11.20
N LEU A 103 0.49 2.55 -10.46
CA LEU A 103 -0.41 3.70 -10.66
C LEU A 103 -0.26 4.31 -12.06
N ARG A 104 0.98 4.40 -12.57
CA ARG A 104 1.24 4.85 -13.94
C ARG A 104 0.71 3.87 -14.97
N ALA A 105 0.78 2.57 -14.70
CA ALA A 105 0.29 1.52 -15.60
C ALA A 105 -1.23 1.43 -15.68
N LEU A 106 -1.97 2.03 -14.73
CA LEU A 106 -3.41 2.21 -14.87
C LEU A 106 -3.72 3.11 -16.08
N ASP A 107 -2.84 4.06 -16.40
CA ASP A 107 -2.92 4.95 -17.59
C ASP A 107 -4.23 5.75 -17.70
N CYS A 108 -4.96 5.88 -16.59
CA CYS A 108 -6.21 6.63 -16.52
C CYS A 108 -6.49 7.16 -15.11
N GLY A 109 -7.23 8.26 -15.06
CA GLY A 109 -7.63 8.92 -13.83
C GLY A 109 -6.56 9.83 -13.21
N GLU A 110 -7.01 10.69 -12.30
CA GLU A 110 -6.17 11.70 -11.64
C GLU A 110 -4.97 11.07 -10.91
N LEU A 111 -5.13 9.87 -10.35
CA LEU A 111 -4.06 9.13 -9.68
C LEU A 111 -2.89 8.77 -10.59
N SER A 112 -3.16 8.35 -11.83
CA SER A 112 -2.09 8.05 -12.80
C SER A 112 -1.32 9.32 -13.18
N GLU A 113 -2.03 10.43 -13.43
CA GLU A 113 -1.41 11.72 -13.74
C GLU A 113 -0.49 12.21 -12.61
N LYS A 114 -0.96 12.13 -11.36
CA LYS A 114 -0.15 12.57 -10.21
C LYS A 114 1.00 11.62 -9.91
N ALA A 115 0.88 10.32 -10.21
CA ALA A 115 1.96 9.35 -10.04
C ALA A 115 3.15 9.61 -10.98
N GLN A 116 2.98 10.42 -12.04
CA GLN A 116 4.11 10.85 -12.89
C GLN A 116 5.11 11.72 -12.13
N ASP A 117 4.66 12.49 -11.13
CA ASP A 117 5.53 13.24 -10.22
C ASP A 117 5.45 12.65 -8.80
N PRO A 118 6.45 11.85 -8.38
CA PRO A 118 6.50 11.24 -7.04
C PRO A 118 6.32 12.26 -5.90
N LYS A 119 6.86 13.47 -6.04
CA LYS A 119 6.79 14.50 -4.99
C LYS A 119 5.38 15.05 -4.88
N LEU A 120 4.72 15.28 -6.02
CA LEU A 120 3.34 15.75 -6.07
C LEU A 120 2.39 14.68 -5.51
N PHE A 121 2.56 13.43 -5.91
CA PHE A 121 1.82 12.29 -5.37
C PHE A 121 1.97 12.19 -3.85
N CYS A 122 3.20 12.27 -3.34
CA CYS A 122 3.43 12.28 -1.89
C CYS A 122 2.70 13.44 -1.21
N LYS A 123 2.82 14.66 -1.74
CA LYS A 123 2.21 15.86 -1.15
C LYS A 123 0.69 15.79 -1.10
N GLN A 124 0.05 15.24 -2.12
CA GLN A 124 -1.42 15.25 -2.26
C GLN A 124 -2.10 14.03 -1.65
N TYR A 125 -1.48 12.86 -1.70
CA TYR A 125 -2.12 11.60 -1.29
C TYR A 125 -1.52 10.99 -0.04
N VAL A 126 -0.18 10.99 0.06
CA VAL A 126 0.55 10.34 1.15
C VAL A 126 0.57 11.25 2.39
N VAL A 127 1.06 12.48 2.28
CA VAL A 127 1.24 13.41 3.42
C VAL A 127 -0.07 13.73 4.16
N PRO A 128 -1.20 14.05 3.51
CA PRO A 128 -2.42 14.40 4.23
C PRO A 128 -2.97 13.23 5.04
N ARG A 129 -2.89 12.03 4.47
CA ARG A 129 -3.43 10.80 5.04
C ARG A 129 -2.51 10.21 6.11
N THR A 130 -1.19 10.22 5.90
CA THR A 130 -0.17 9.90 6.93
C THR A 130 -0.30 10.84 8.14
N SER A 131 -0.51 12.14 7.92
CA SER A 131 -0.67 13.13 8.99
C SER A 131 -1.96 12.92 9.79
N ALA A 132 -3.06 12.58 9.12
CA ALA A 132 -4.33 12.25 9.78
C ALA A 132 -4.23 10.96 10.60
N ALA A 133 -3.62 9.90 10.02
CA ALA A 133 -3.37 8.64 10.71
C ALA A 133 -2.48 8.84 11.93
N GLY A 134 -1.40 9.62 11.81
CA GLY A 134 -0.51 9.93 12.93
C GLY A 134 -1.23 10.62 14.11
N LYS A 135 -2.13 11.57 13.81
CA LYS A 135 -2.98 12.20 14.83
C LYS A 135 -3.92 11.19 15.49
N TYR A 136 -4.57 10.34 14.70
CA TYR A 136 -5.49 9.33 15.21
C TYR A 136 -4.78 8.28 16.08
N ILE A 137 -3.64 7.78 15.63
CA ILE A 137 -2.80 6.84 16.38
C ILE A 137 -2.30 7.49 17.69
N SER A 138 -1.85 8.74 17.63
CA SER A 138 -1.43 9.48 18.83
C SER A 138 -2.57 9.64 19.83
N LEU A 139 -3.77 10.00 19.36
CA LEU A 139 -4.97 10.14 20.18
C LEU A 139 -5.38 8.80 20.80
N TYR A 140 -5.46 7.73 20.00
CA TYR A 140 -5.78 6.38 20.49
C TYR A 140 -4.79 5.92 21.57
N ARG A 141 -3.48 6.16 21.37
CA ARG A 141 -2.46 5.83 22.38
C ARG A 141 -2.60 6.66 23.65
N GLN A 142 -2.98 7.93 23.54
CA GLN A 142 -3.24 8.79 24.69
C GLN A 142 -4.47 8.30 25.48
N LEU A 143 -5.55 7.94 24.78
CA LEU A 143 -6.76 7.34 25.33
C LEU A 143 -6.52 5.94 25.92
N LYS A 144 -5.54 5.19 25.45
CA LYS A 144 -5.18 3.88 26.00
C LYS A 144 -4.24 3.98 27.21
N ARG A 145 -3.43 5.04 27.28
CA ARG A 145 -2.53 5.34 28.42
C ARG A 145 -3.25 5.96 29.60
N GLN A 146 -4.33 6.70 29.34
CA GLN A 146 -5.25 7.16 30.37
C GLN A 146 -6.36 6.11 30.46
N ASN A 147 -6.52 5.37 31.55
CA ASN A 147 -7.49 4.26 31.70
C ASN A 147 -8.97 4.71 31.53
N TYR A 148 -9.38 5.16 30.36
CA TYR A 148 -10.77 5.47 30.06
C TYR A 148 -11.46 4.21 29.56
N PHE A 149 -12.44 3.74 30.34
CA PHE A 149 -13.38 2.71 29.92
C PHE A 149 -14.31 3.29 28.85
N ILE A 150 -14.38 2.63 27.69
CA ILE A 150 -15.46 2.85 26.73
C ILE A 150 -16.68 2.10 27.27
N GLN A 151 -17.63 2.83 27.84
CA GLN A 151 -18.93 2.28 28.21
C GLN A 151 -19.82 2.32 26.97
N ASN A 152 -20.06 1.16 26.36
CA ASN A 152 -21.09 1.02 25.34
C ASN A 152 -22.47 1.26 26.00
N GLN A 153 -23.25 2.18 25.44
CA GLN A 153 -24.69 2.29 25.68
C GLN A 153 -25.44 1.62 24.54
#